data_AF-A0A1I7XLI9-F1
#
_entry.id   AF-A0A1I7XLI9-F1
#
_cell.length_a   1.000
_cell.length_b   1.000
_cell.length_c   1.000
_cell.angle_alpha   90.00
_cell.angle_beta   90.00
_cell.angle_gamma   90.00
#
_symmetry.space_group_name_H-M   'P 1'
#
loop_
_entity.id
_entity.type
_entity.pdbx_description
1 polymer ?
#
loop_
_entity_poly.entity_id
_entity_poly.type
_entity_poly.pdbx_seq_one_letter_code
_entity_poly.pdbx_strand_id
1 'polypeptide(L)' 'MSVPWYYLERPTRIILLRCYYTLCAFTYPVLVGLNWKTYIPTRAEVLAGKSLREEILNPKNIKK' A
#
# COMPACT_ATOMS: atom_id res chain seq x y z
N MET A 1 -23.46 -10.98 23.89
CA MET A 1 -22.48 -12.03 23.52
C MET A 1 -22.61 -12.29 22.04
N SER A 2 -21.56 -12.05 21.24
CA SER A 2 -21.54 -12.42 19.83
C SER A 2 -21.41 -13.95 19.72
N VAL A 3 -22.16 -14.55 18.81
CA VAL A 3 -22.01 -15.99 18.49
C VAL A 3 -20.61 -16.20 17.90
N PRO A 4 -19.78 -17.09 18.47
CA PRO A 4 -18.45 -17.33 17.93
C PRO A 4 -18.50 -17.84 16.48
N TRP A 5 -17.62 -17.32 15.62
CA TRP A 5 -17.68 -17.52 14.16
C TRP A 5 -17.62 -19.00 13.72
N TYR A 6 -17.08 -19.88 14.56
CA TYR A 6 -16.97 -21.31 14.27
C TYR A 6 -18.29 -22.08 14.46
N TYR A 7 -19.30 -21.48 15.11
CA TYR A 7 -20.66 -22.03 15.20
C TYR A 7 -21.52 -21.70 13.98
N LEU A 8 -21.04 -20.84 13.07
CA LEU A 8 -21.74 -20.55 11.82
C LEU A 8 -21.72 -21.77 10.89
N GLU A 9 -22.81 -21.97 10.17
CA GLU A 9 -22.87 -23.00 9.12
C GLU A 9 -21.76 -22.77 8.09
N ARG A 10 -21.31 -23.87 7.47
CA ARG A 10 -20.22 -23.85 6.48
C ARG A 10 -20.37 -22.78 5.38
N PRO A 11 -21.54 -22.57 4.74
CA PRO A 11 -21.69 -21.52 3.73
C PRO A 11 -21.48 -20.11 4.30
N THR A 12 -22.03 -19.85 5.49
CA THR A 12 -21.91 -18.53 6.14
C THR A 12 -20.46 -18.23 6.53
N ARG A 13 -19.70 -19.24 6.98
CA ARG A 13 -18.26 -19.09 7.23
C ARG A 13 -17.47 -18.74 5.97
N ILE A 14 -17.78 -19.38 4.84
CA ILE A 14 -17.11 -19.11 3.56
C ILE A 14 -17.40 -17.68 3.09
N ILE A 15 -18.65 -17.23 3.21
CA ILE A 15 -19.04 -15.85 2.83
C ILE A 15 -18.33 -14.84 3.71
N LEU A 16 -18.35 -15.04 5.04
CA LEU A 16 -17.67 -14.15 5.98
C LEU A 16 -16.17 -14.04 5.69
N LEU A 17 -15.53 -15.19 5.42
CA LEU A 17 -14.11 -15.24 5.09
C LEU A 17 -13.80 -14.52 3.77
N ARG A 18 -14.65 -14.71 2.74
CA ARG A 18 -14.54 -13.98 1.47
C ARG A 18 -14.67 -12.47 1.68
N CYS A 19 -15.67 -12.02 2.44
CA CYS A 19 -15.88 -10.61 2.77
C CYS A 19 -14.67 -10.02 3.52
N TYR A 20 -14.09 -10.77 4.46
CA TYR A 20 -12.89 -10.35 5.17
C TYR A 20 -11.72 -10.14 4.21
N TYR A 21 -11.43 -11.13 3.36
CA TYR A 21 -10.34 -11.02 2.41
C TYR A 21 -10.57 -9.97 1.31
N THR A 22 -11.81 -9.77 0.84
CA THR A 22 -12.09 -8.70 -0.10
C THR A 22 -11.86 -7.33 0.54
N LEU A 23 -12.34 -7.11 1.77
CA LEU A 23 -12.06 -5.87 2.48
C LEU A 23 -10.57 -5.63 2.64
N CYS A 24 -9.80 -6.63 3.09
CA CYS A 24 -8.34 -6.52 3.19
C CYS A 24 -7.66 -6.23 1.84
N ALA A 25 -8.15 -6.83 0.74
CA ALA A 25 -7.59 -6.61 -0.59
C ALA A 25 -7.89 -5.20 -1.13
N PHE A 26 -9.05 -4.62 -0.79
CA PHE A 26 -9.48 -3.33 -1.30
C PHE A 26 -9.13 -2.15 -0.39
N THR A 27 -8.95 -2.34 0.91
CA THR A 27 -8.66 -1.24 1.85
C THR A 27 -7.40 -0.47 1.47
N TYR A 28 -6.31 -1.17 1.15
CA TYR A 28 -5.05 -0.52 0.79
C TYR A 28 -5.12 0.23 -0.56
N PRO A 29 -5.57 -0.38 -1.67
CA PRO A 29 -5.77 0.35 -2.93
C PRO A 29 -6.72 1.55 -2.80
N VAL A 30 -7.80 1.42 -2.04
CA VAL A 30 -8.75 2.52 -1.81
C VAL A 30 -8.07 3.65 -1.03
N LEU A 31 -7.34 3.33 0.04
CA LEU A 31 -6.60 4.33 0.82
C LEU A 31 -5.55 5.06 -0.04
N VAL A 32 -4.81 4.32 -0.87
CA VAL A 32 -3.83 4.87 -1.81
C VAL A 32 -4.52 5.74 -2.87
N GLY A 33 -5.65 5.29 -3.41
CA GLY A 33 -6.42 6.06 -4.40
C GLY A 33 -7.00 7.36 -3.84
N LEU A 34 -7.50 7.35 -2.60
CA LEU A 34 -8.01 8.55 -1.93
C LEU A 34 -6.88 9.57 -1.65
N ASN A 35 -5.69 9.09 -1.31
CA ASN A 35 -4.51 9.92 -1.03
C ASN A 35 -3.57 10.02 -2.24
N TRP A 36 -4.08 9.78 -3.45
CA TRP A 36 -3.26 9.70 -4.66
C TRP A 36 -2.41 10.96 -4.87
N LYS A 37 -2.94 12.14 -4.55
CA LYS A 37 -2.20 13.41 -4.65
C LYS A 37 -1.01 13.52 -3.69
N THR A 38 -1.07 12.84 -2.55
CA THR A 38 0.01 12.79 -1.56
C THR A 38 1.08 11.78 -1.97
N TYR A 39 0.70 10.73 -2.70
CA TYR A 39 1.61 9.70 -3.19
C TYR A 39 2.17 9.99 -4.59
N ILE A 40 1.60 10.92 -5.34
CA ILE A 40 2.23 11.46 -6.54
C ILE A 40 3.46 12.24 -6.08
N PRO A 41 4.69 11.78 -6.42
CA PRO A 41 5.86 12.56 -6.14
C PRO A 41 5.76 13.85 -6.95
N THR A 42 5.89 14.98 -6.27
CA THR A 42 5.95 16.28 -6.95
C THR A 42 7.16 16.29 -7.91
N ARG A 43 7.11 17.07 -9.00
CA ARG A 43 8.24 17.14 -9.94
C ARG A 43 9.57 17.47 -9.23
N ALA A 44 9.51 18.24 -8.14
CA ALA A 44 10.66 18.55 -7.29
C ALA A 44 11.23 17.30 -6.58
N GLU A 45 10.38 16.44 -6.02
CA GLU A 45 10.79 15.18 -5.37
C GLU A 45 11.29 14.14 -6.37
N VAL A 46 10.74 14.09 -7.59
CA VAL A 46 11.26 13.22 -8.66
C VAL A 46 12.65 13.67 -9.11
N LEU A 47 12.88 14.99 -9.20
CA LEU A 47 14.19 15.55 -9.56
C LEU A 47 15.21 15.34 -8.42
N ALA A 48 14.81 15.55 -7.17
CA ALA A 48 15.63 15.25 -5.99
C ALA A 48 15.92 13.75 -5.83
N GLY A 49 14.94 12.89 -6.16
CA GLY A 49 15.10 11.44 -6.16
C GLY A 49 16.01 10.94 -7.29
N LYS A 50 16.00 11.60 -8.46
CA LYS A 50 16.96 11.34 -9.54
C LYS A 50 18.37 11.77 -9.15
N SER A 51 18.55 12.94 -8.54
CA SER A 51 19.87 13.38 -8.08
C SER A 51 20.42 12.46 -6.98
N LEU A 52 19.58 12.05 -6.02
CA LEU A 52 19.95 11.05 -5.00
C LEU A 52 20.31 9.70 -5.61
N ARG A 53 19.53 9.23 -6.60
CA ARG A 53 19.83 7.97 -7.30
C ARG A 53 21.16 8.04 -8.04
N GLU A 54 21.45 9.15 -8.71
CA GLU A 54 22.71 9.38 -9.42
C GLU A 54 23.90 9.49 -8.45
N GLU A 55 23.70 10.12 -7.29
CA GLU A 55 24.69 10.24 -6.22
C GLU A 55 25.01 8.88 -5.58
N ILE A 56 24.00 8.04 -5.33
CA ILE A 56 24.16 6.68 -4.79
C ILE A 56 24.83 5.75 -5.82
N LEU A 57 24.48 5.88 -7.11
CA LEU A 57 25.09 5.04 -8.16
C LEU A 57 26.53 5.43 -8.48
N ASN A 58 26.92 6.70 -8.29
CA ASN A 58 28.25 7.20 -8.64
C ASN A 58 28.90 8.02 -7.51
N PRO A 59 29.19 7.39 -6.36
CA PRO A 59 29.74 8.09 -5.19
C PRO A 59 31.16 8.65 -5.42
N LYS A 60 31.87 8.20 -6.47
CA LYS A 60 33.24 8.61 -6.78
C LYS A 60 33.37 9.98 -7.46
N ASN A 61 32.27 10.56 -7.93
CA ASN A 61 32.28 11.85 -8.64
C ASN A 61 32.03 13.05 -7.71
N ILE A 62 31.87 12.80 -6.40
CA ILE A 62 31.79 13.85 -5.37
C ILE A 62 33.23 14.21 -4.97
N LYS A 63 34.00 14.79 -5.89
CA LYS A 63 35.24 15.49 -5.54
C LYS A 63 35.12 16.93 -6.00
N LYS A 64 35.21 17.82 -4.99
CA LYS A 64 35.33 19.27 -5.08
C LYS A 64 36.33 19.71 -6.14
#